data_AF-A0A7K2XFI8-F1
#
_entry.id   AF-A0A7K2XFI8-F1
#
_cell.length_a   1.000
_cell.length_b   1.000
_cell.length_c   1.000
_cell.angle_alpha   90.00
_cell.angle_beta   90.00
_cell.angle_gamma   90.00
#
_symmetry.space_group_name_H-M   'P 1'
#
loop_
_entity.id
_entity.type
_entity.pdbx_description
1 polymer ?
#
loop_
_entity_poly.entity_id
_entity_poly.type
_entity_poly.pdbx_seq_one_letter_code
_entity_poly.pdbx_strand_id
1 'polypeptide(L)'
;VRRACAAVLEANPMELGRLRITYTGGLSPLGSERGDAGTSLVVALGETGRRPDSTAVITVPWTRNERGALTGLKTTSYAENVVALARAREEGASEALFANTVGQLCEGTGSNVFVVVDGRILTPPVSSGCLAGITRALAVRWTGAEETDLPLDVLESADEVFLTSTLRDVQAVHRVDGRELAPAPGPVTAKAMRAFDEHAARDRDPRLG
;
A
#
# COMPACT_ATOMS: atom_id res chain seq x y z
N VAL A 1 4.20 9.66 -20.38
CA VAL A 1 3.96 9.81 -18.92
C VAL A 1 4.88 10.86 -18.28
N ARG A 2 6.20 10.66 -18.17
CA ARG A 2 7.11 11.61 -17.49
C ARG A 2 6.94 13.09 -17.89
N ARG A 3 6.86 13.37 -19.20
CA ARG A 3 6.58 14.72 -19.72
C ARG A 3 5.28 15.35 -19.19
N ALA A 4 4.20 14.56 -19.10
CA ALA A 4 2.93 15.05 -18.57
C ALA A 4 3.00 15.29 -17.06
N CYS A 5 3.73 14.45 -16.32
CA CYS A 5 4.01 14.67 -14.90
C CYS A 5 4.78 15.96 -14.67
N ALA A 6 5.86 16.20 -15.43
CA ALA A 6 6.63 17.44 -15.35
C ALA A 6 5.76 18.67 -15.65
N ALA A 7 4.98 18.63 -16.73
CA ALA A 7 4.10 19.74 -17.11
C ALA A 7 3.06 20.08 -16.03
N VAL A 8 2.45 19.06 -15.40
CA VAL A 8 1.48 19.29 -14.31
C VAL A 8 2.15 19.88 -13.07
N LEU A 9 3.33 19.38 -12.69
CA LEU A 9 4.08 19.87 -11.53
C LEU A 9 4.60 21.30 -11.74
N GLU A 10 5.10 21.63 -12.94
CA GLU A 10 5.59 22.97 -13.28
C GLU A 10 4.46 24.02 -13.26
N ALA A 11 3.30 23.67 -13.80
CA ALA A 11 2.14 24.57 -13.82
C ALA A 11 1.48 24.74 -12.44
N ASN A 12 1.71 23.83 -11.49
CA ASN A 12 1.04 23.79 -10.19
C ASN A 12 2.06 23.54 -9.07
N PRO A 13 2.96 24.50 -8.79
CA PRO A 13 3.96 24.34 -7.74
C PRO A 13 3.29 24.12 -6.38
N MET A 14 3.80 23.15 -5.63
CA MET A 14 3.21 22.68 -4.38
C MET A 14 4.31 22.12 -3.47
N GLU A 15 4.25 22.41 -2.18
CA GLU A 15 5.25 21.92 -1.21
C GLU A 15 5.14 20.40 -1.02
N LEU A 16 3.92 19.91 -0.76
CA LEU A 16 3.64 18.49 -0.60
C LEU A 16 2.35 18.11 -1.32
N GLY A 17 2.48 17.21 -2.29
CA GLY A 17 1.37 16.84 -3.17
C GLY A 17 1.33 15.36 -3.50
N ARG A 18 0.14 14.92 -3.91
CA ARG A 18 -0.10 13.60 -4.49
C ARG A 18 -0.27 13.76 -5.99
N LEU A 19 0.63 13.16 -6.75
CA LEU A 19 0.46 12.99 -8.19
C LEU A 19 -0.26 11.67 -8.46
N ARG A 20 -1.39 11.72 -9.17
CA ARG A 20 -2.13 10.55 -9.64
C ARG A 20 -2.07 10.45 -11.15
N ILE A 21 -1.59 9.29 -11.62
CA ILE A 21 -1.48 8.96 -13.03
C ILE A 21 -2.53 7.89 -13.33
N THR A 22 -3.48 8.20 -14.22
CA THR A 22 -4.49 7.25 -14.69
C THR A 22 -4.30 7.03 -16.17
N TYR A 23 -4.17 5.77 -16.58
CA TYR A 23 -4.01 5.37 -17.97
C TYR A 23 -5.14 4.42 -18.35
N THR A 24 -5.90 4.77 -19.39
CA THR A 24 -7.06 3.97 -19.83
C THR A 24 -6.93 3.55 -21.28
N GLY A 25 -7.76 2.58 -21.70
CA GLY A 25 -7.87 2.17 -23.10
C GLY A 25 -8.40 3.25 -24.04
N GLY A 26 -8.82 4.41 -23.51
CA GLY A 26 -9.44 5.50 -24.27
C GLY A 26 -10.91 5.24 -24.58
N LEU A 27 -11.40 5.87 -25.65
CA LEU A 27 -12.78 5.68 -26.08
C LEU A 27 -12.96 4.29 -26.68
N SER A 28 -14.01 3.59 -26.25
CA SER A 28 -14.37 2.25 -26.71
C SER A 28 -15.87 2.17 -27.02
N PRO A 29 -16.32 1.16 -27.77
CA PRO A 29 -17.72 0.78 -27.83
C PRO A 29 -18.26 0.42 -26.43
N LEU A 30 -19.58 0.21 -26.33
CA LEU A 30 -20.26 -0.01 -25.04
C LEU A 30 -20.08 -1.44 -24.47
N GLY A 31 -19.40 -2.34 -25.18
CA GLY A 31 -19.02 -3.67 -24.68
C GLY A 31 -17.66 -3.68 -23.97
N SER A 32 -17.07 -4.87 -23.86
CA SER A 32 -15.76 -5.09 -23.20
C SER A 32 -14.57 -5.03 -24.16
N GLU A 33 -14.85 -4.93 -25.46
CA GLU A 33 -13.88 -4.75 -26.53
C GLU A 33 -13.12 -3.43 -26.40
N ARG A 34 -11.87 -3.43 -26.89
CA ARG A 34 -11.11 -2.20 -27.08
C ARG A 34 -11.56 -1.51 -28.36
N GLY A 35 -11.57 -0.18 -28.34
CA GLY A 35 -11.68 0.62 -29.57
C GLY A 35 -10.31 1.00 -30.15
N ASP A 36 -10.36 1.75 -31.25
CA ASP A 36 -9.17 2.09 -32.04
C ASP A 36 -8.70 3.54 -31.77
N ALA A 37 -9.39 4.25 -30.89
CA ALA A 37 -9.14 5.67 -30.58
C ALA A 37 -7.81 5.92 -29.83
N GLY A 38 -7.08 4.87 -29.50
CA GLY A 38 -5.87 4.93 -28.69
C GLY A 38 -6.15 5.21 -27.22
N THR A 39 -5.08 5.19 -26.41
CA THR A 39 -5.17 5.28 -24.95
C THR A 39 -5.33 6.71 -24.45
N SER A 40 -5.95 6.90 -23.28
CA SER A 40 -5.96 8.19 -22.59
C SER A 40 -5.00 8.18 -21.40
N LEU A 41 -4.36 9.34 -21.15
CA LEU A 41 -3.50 9.59 -20.00
C LEU A 41 -4.01 10.83 -19.26
N VAL A 42 -4.38 10.64 -17.99
CA VAL A 42 -4.73 11.74 -17.08
C VAL A 42 -3.67 11.82 -15.99
N VAL A 43 -3.12 13.01 -15.79
CA VAL A 43 -2.23 13.31 -14.67
C VAL A 43 -2.91 14.39 -13.84
N ALA A 44 -3.20 14.07 -12.58
CA ALA A 44 -3.81 14.98 -11.64
C ALA A 44 -2.88 15.21 -10.45
N LEU A 45 -2.79 16.46 -9.99
CA LEU A 45 -2.07 16.84 -8.78
C LEU A 45 -3.09 17.35 -7.76
N GLY A 46 -2.90 16.98 -6.50
CA GLY A 46 -3.67 17.52 -5.38
C GLY A 46 -2.81 17.63 -4.13
N GLU A 47 -3.10 18.64 -3.32
CA GLU A 47 -2.41 18.87 -2.06
C GLU A 47 -2.66 17.73 -1.07
N THR A 48 -1.65 17.43 -0.26
CA THR A 48 -1.78 16.42 0.79
C THR A 48 -1.01 16.87 2.02
N GLY A 49 -1.56 16.58 3.20
CA GLY A 49 -0.86 16.80 4.46
C GLY A 49 0.07 15.64 4.83
N ARG A 50 0.97 15.91 5.78
CA ARG A 50 1.74 14.87 6.46
C ARG A 50 0.78 13.93 7.19
N ARG A 51 0.98 12.62 7.04
CA ARG A 51 0.19 11.61 7.74
C ARG A 51 0.70 11.41 9.17
N PRO A 52 -0.16 10.99 10.11
CA PRO A 52 0.29 10.59 11.45
C PRO A 52 1.30 9.44 11.39
N ASP A 53 2.22 9.40 12.34
CA ASP A 53 3.29 8.38 12.39
C ASP A 53 2.74 6.96 12.69
N SER A 54 1.54 6.85 13.27
CA SER A 54 0.86 5.58 13.51
C SER A 54 -0.63 5.59 13.11
N THR A 55 -1.21 4.40 12.94
CA THR A 55 -2.63 4.24 12.60
C THR A 55 -3.27 3.00 13.21
N ALA A 56 -4.60 2.93 13.19
CA ALA A 56 -5.35 1.72 13.50
C ALA A 56 -5.81 1.06 12.20
N VAL A 57 -5.86 -0.27 12.22
CA VAL A 57 -6.36 -1.11 11.13
C VAL A 57 -7.42 -2.08 11.66
N ILE A 58 -8.29 -2.56 10.79
CA ILE A 58 -9.14 -3.73 11.06
C ILE A 58 -8.85 -4.84 10.06
N THR A 59 -9.13 -6.09 10.43
CA THR A 59 -9.32 -7.18 9.48
C THR A 59 -10.73 -7.14 8.92
N VAL A 60 -10.89 -7.54 7.65
CA VAL A 60 -12.20 -7.63 7.01
C VAL A 60 -12.52 -9.05 6.57
N PRO A 61 -13.81 -9.44 6.53
CA PRO A 61 -14.21 -10.82 6.22
C PRO A 61 -14.10 -11.15 4.71
N TRP A 62 -13.85 -10.16 3.86
CA TRP A 62 -13.65 -10.36 2.42
C TRP A 62 -12.21 -10.74 2.14
N THR A 63 -11.98 -11.42 1.01
CA THR A 63 -10.66 -11.95 0.65
C THR A 63 -10.17 -11.41 -0.69
N ARG A 64 -8.85 -11.42 -0.87
CA ARG A 64 -8.21 -11.23 -2.17
C ARG A 64 -8.05 -12.56 -2.88
N ASN A 65 -8.46 -12.64 -4.14
CA ASN A 65 -8.17 -13.79 -4.97
C ASN A 65 -6.73 -13.70 -5.47
N GLU A 66 -5.83 -14.52 -4.92
CA GLU A 66 -4.42 -14.59 -5.32
C GLU A 66 -4.20 -15.18 -6.73
N ARG A 67 -5.25 -15.74 -7.33
CA ARG A 67 -5.25 -16.33 -8.68
C ARG A 67 -6.07 -15.51 -9.67
N GLY A 68 -6.53 -14.33 -9.27
CA GLY A 68 -7.32 -13.43 -10.09
C GLY A 68 -6.54 -12.90 -11.29
N ALA A 69 -7.24 -12.61 -12.38
CA ALA A 69 -6.63 -12.05 -13.60
C ALA A 69 -6.03 -10.64 -13.39
N LEU A 70 -6.47 -9.93 -12.34
CA LEU A 70 -5.98 -8.59 -11.99
C LEU A 70 -5.06 -8.58 -10.76
N THR A 71 -4.70 -9.76 -10.24
CA THR A 71 -3.89 -9.90 -9.04
C THR A 71 -2.53 -9.23 -9.23
N GLY A 72 -2.09 -8.49 -8.22
CA GLY A 72 -0.85 -7.72 -8.27
C GLY A 72 -0.88 -6.47 -9.17
N LEU A 73 -2.00 -6.18 -9.86
CA LEU A 73 -2.12 -5.01 -10.74
C LEU A 73 -2.77 -3.82 -10.05
N LYS A 74 -2.22 -2.63 -10.27
CA LYS A 74 -2.86 -1.37 -9.85
C LYS A 74 -3.85 -0.90 -10.91
N THR A 75 -5.12 -1.23 -10.75
CA THR A 75 -6.18 -0.91 -11.73
C THR A 75 -7.17 0.14 -11.19
N THR A 76 -8.08 0.61 -12.05
CA THR A 76 -9.22 1.47 -11.65
C THR A 76 -10.38 0.68 -11.07
N SER A 77 -10.34 -0.66 -11.10
CA SER A 77 -11.35 -1.54 -10.51
C SER A 77 -11.14 -1.61 -8.99
N TYR A 78 -11.59 -0.59 -8.28
CA TYR A 78 -11.24 -0.34 -6.87
C TYR A 78 -12.43 -0.44 -5.89
N ALA A 79 -13.58 -0.93 -6.36
CA ALA A 79 -14.83 -0.93 -5.58
C ALA A 79 -14.72 -1.74 -4.27
N GLU A 80 -14.07 -2.91 -4.30
CA GLU A 80 -13.85 -3.72 -3.09
C GLU A 80 -13.04 -2.97 -2.03
N ASN A 81 -11.99 -2.26 -2.46
CA ASN A 81 -11.15 -1.45 -1.58
C ASN A 81 -11.96 -0.30 -0.96
N VAL A 82 -12.87 0.32 -1.73
CA VAL A 82 -13.76 1.38 -1.23
C VAL A 82 -14.71 0.85 -0.16
N VAL A 83 -15.32 -0.31 -0.38
CA VAL A 83 -16.24 -0.95 0.59
C VAL A 83 -15.49 -1.31 1.88
N ALA A 84 -14.33 -1.96 1.77
CA ALA A 84 -13.54 -2.35 2.93
C ALA A 84 -12.98 -1.14 3.70
N LEU A 85 -12.58 -0.07 3.01
CA LEU A 85 -12.13 1.17 3.64
C LEU A 85 -13.27 1.90 4.36
N ALA A 86 -14.48 1.85 3.81
CA ALA A 86 -15.67 2.39 4.49
C ALA A 86 -15.91 1.64 5.81
N ARG A 87 -15.83 0.31 5.80
CA ARG A 87 -15.93 -0.50 7.03
C ARG A 87 -14.83 -0.18 8.05
N ALA A 88 -13.58 -0.01 7.60
CA ALA A 88 -12.50 0.41 8.50
C ALA A 88 -12.82 1.73 9.21
N ARG A 89 -13.38 2.70 8.48
CA ARG A 89 -13.76 3.99 9.05
C ARG A 89 -14.90 3.89 10.06
N GLU A 90 -15.88 3.02 9.81
CA GLU A 90 -16.97 2.74 10.75
C GLU A 90 -16.43 2.21 12.10
N GLU A 91 -15.34 1.45 12.06
CA GLU A 91 -14.64 0.89 13.24
C GLU A 91 -13.51 1.80 13.76
N GLY A 92 -13.44 3.07 13.32
CA GLY A 92 -12.43 4.03 13.79
C GLY A 92 -10.99 3.73 13.37
N ALA A 93 -10.80 2.97 12.28
CA ALA A 93 -9.52 2.65 11.66
C ALA A 93 -9.33 3.40 10.33
N SER A 94 -8.07 3.60 9.91
CA SER A 94 -7.75 4.27 8.63
C SER A 94 -7.48 3.32 7.47
N GLU A 95 -7.47 2.02 7.75
CA GLU A 95 -7.12 0.97 6.81
C GLU A 95 -7.82 -0.35 7.18
N ALA A 96 -8.12 -1.16 6.18
CA ALA A 96 -8.58 -2.53 6.36
C ALA A 96 -7.56 -3.49 5.75
N LEU A 97 -7.29 -4.61 6.41
CA LEU A 97 -6.41 -5.69 6.00
C LEU A 97 -7.21 -6.90 5.53
N PHE A 98 -6.76 -7.49 4.43
CA PHE A 98 -7.37 -8.67 3.81
C PHE A 98 -6.51 -9.91 4.03
N ALA A 99 -7.18 -11.05 4.20
CA ALA A 99 -6.61 -12.33 3.83
C ALA A 99 -6.76 -12.57 2.31
N ASN A 100 -6.01 -13.53 1.77
CA ASN A 100 -6.30 -14.11 0.46
C ASN A 100 -7.28 -15.30 0.57
N THR A 101 -7.61 -15.95 -0.55
CA THR A 101 -8.62 -17.04 -0.56
C THR A 101 -8.15 -18.32 0.13
N VAL A 102 -6.85 -18.44 0.43
CA VAL A 102 -6.27 -19.56 1.17
C VAL A 102 -5.98 -19.21 2.64
N GLY A 103 -6.46 -18.05 3.13
CA GLY A 103 -6.37 -17.65 4.54
C GLY A 103 -5.03 -17.02 4.96
N GLN A 104 -4.17 -16.67 4.00
CA GLN A 104 -2.92 -15.97 4.27
C GLN A 104 -3.13 -14.45 4.30
N LEU A 105 -2.40 -13.74 5.14
CA LEU A 105 -2.31 -12.28 5.13
C LEU A 105 -1.88 -11.80 3.74
N CYS A 106 -2.59 -10.81 3.19
CA CYS A 106 -2.36 -10.34 1.83
C CYS A 106 -1.89 -8.87 1.81
N GLU A 107 -2.81 -7.91 1.94
CA GLU A 107 -2.53 -6.48 1.88
C GLU A 107 -3.66 -5.66 2.53
N GLY A 108 -3.49 -4.34 2.58
CA GLY A 108 -4.55 -3.40 2.94
C GLY A 108 -5.35 -2.88 1.75
N THR A 109 -6.34 -2.00 1.98
CA THR A 109 -7.12 -1.37 0.88
C THR A 109 -6.30 -0.43 0.02
N GLY A 110 -5.16 0.08 0.51
CA GLY A 110 -4.28 0.96 -0.25
C GLY A 110 -2.83 0.92 0.22
N SER A 111 -2.43 -0.19 0.83
CA SER A 111 -1.12 -0.36 1.46
C SER A 111 -0.69 -1.83 1.44
N ASN A 112 0.62 -2.08 1.48
CA ASN A 112 1.16 -3.39 1.84
C ASN A 112 1.35 -3.46 3.36
N VAL A 113 1.41 -4.67 3.91
CA VAL A 113 1.52 -4.93 5.35
C VAL A 113 2.81 -5.68 5.67
N PHE A 114 3.39 -5.33 6.82
CA PHE A 114 4.54 -5.98 7.41
C PHE A 114 4.24 -6.27 8.88
N VAL A 115 4.80 -7.36 9.38
CA VAL A 115 4.71 -7.76 10.79
C VAL A 115 6.11 -7.97 11.35
N VAL A 116 6.27 -7.72 12.63
CA VAL A 116 7.48 -8.05 13.38
C VAL A 116 7.17 -9.23 14.29
N VAL A 117 7.97 -10.28 14.17
CA VAL A 117 7.86 -11.48 15.01
C VAL A 117 9.26 -11.85 15.46
N ASP A 118 9.48 -11.90 16.78
CA ASP A 118 10.79 -12.18 17.39
C ASP A 118 11.90 -11.26 16.85
N GLY A 119 11.54 -9.98 16.65
CA GLY A 119 12.45 -8.95 16.12
C GLY A 119 12.76 -9.05 14.62
N ARG A 120 12.18 -10.00 13.88
CA ARG A 120 12.32 -10.14 12.43
C ARG A 120 11.18 -9.46 11.71
N ILE A 121 11.49 -8.73 10.64
CA ILE A 121 10.49 -8.07 9.79
C ILE A 121 10.06 -9.06 8.69
N LEU A 122 8.78 -9.38 8.65
CA LEU A 122 8.18 -10.29 7.68
C LEU A 122 7.10 -9.56 6.86
N THR A 123 6.91 -9.95 5.61
CA THR A 123 5.81 -9.46 4.75
C THR A 123 5.29 -10.57 3.85
N PRO A 124 3.98 -10.57 3.51
CA PRO A 124 3.46 -11.53 2.54
C PRO A 124 4.19 -11.42 1.20
N PRO A 125 4.57 -12.53 0.53
CA PRO A 125 5.18 -12.49 -0.79
C PRO A 125 4.17 -11.96 -1.82
N VAL A 126 4.65 -11.46 -2.97
CA VAL A 126 3.73 -11.03 -4.05
C VAL A 126 2.81 -12.16 -4.55
N SER A 127 3.22 -13.42 -4.38
CA SER A 127 2.39 -14.60 -4.66
C SER A 127 1.18 -14.75 -3.74
N SER A 128 1.12 -14.03 -2.61
CA SER A 128 -0.07 -13.98 -1.75
C SER A 128 -1.24 -13.23 -2.41
N GLY A 129 -0.97 -12.56 -3.53
CA GLY A 129 -1.92 -11.77 -4.30
C GLY A 129 -1.87 -10.26 -4.03
N CYS A 130 -0.99 -9.83 -3.12
CA CYS A 130 -0.81 -8.42 -2.83
C CYS A 130 -0.24 -7.64 -4.02
N LEU A 131 -0.51 -6.33 -4.06
CA LEU A 131 0.12 -5.43 -5.02
C LEU A 131 1.64 -5.45 -4.84
N ALA A 132 2.38 -5.56 -5.94
CA ALA A 132 3.84 -5.41 -5.97
C ALA A 132 4.25 -3.93 -5.75
N GLY A 133 3.99 -3.40 -4.56
CA GLY A 133 4.19 -2.00 -4.22
C GLY A 133 5.66 -1.59 -4.27
N ILE A 134 5.94 -0.42 -4.86
CA ILE A 134 7.30 0.15 -4.92
C ILE A 134 7.84 0.39 -3.51
N THR A 135 7.06 1.05 -2.65
CA THR A 135 7.43 1.31 -1.25
C THR A 135 7.68 0.01 -0.48
N ARG A 136 6.89 -1.04 -0.72
CA ARG A 136 7.11 -2.39 -0.16
C ARG A 136 8.46 -2.96 -0.61
N ALA A 137 8.74 -2.95 -1.91
CA ALA A 137 9.99 -3.49 -2.45
C ALA A 137 11.23 -2.74 -1.91
N LEU A 138 11.13 -1.41 -1.76
CA LEU A 138 12.17 -0.59 -1.13
C LEU A 138 12.30 -0.90 0.36
N ALA A 139 11.18 -1.04 1.09
CA ALA A 139 11.20 -1.40 2.51
C ALA A 139 11.85 -2.78 2.72
N VAL A 140 11.51 -3.79 1.90
CA VAL A 140 12.17 -5.11 1.90
C VAL A 140 13.68 -4.95 1.71
N ARG A 141 14.10 -4.24 0.67
CA ARG A 141 15.53 -4.03 0.36
C ARG A 141 16.29 -3.31 1.47
N TRP A 142 15.73 -2.24 2.02
CA TRP A 142 16.44 -1.35 2.94
C TRP A 142 16.42 -1.82 4.39
N THR A 143 15.43 -2.65 4.76
CA THR A 143 15.33 -3.20 6.11
C THR A 143 15.82 -4.64 6.21
N GLY A 144 15.95 -5.35 5.08
CA GLY A 144 16.23 -6.78 5.06
C GLY A 144 15.02 -7.62 5.44
N ALA A 145 13.80 -7.09 5.30
CA ALA A 145 12.59 -7.84 5.58
C ALA A 145 12.50 -9.11 4.71
N GLU A 146 11.93 -10.16 5.28
CA GLU A 146 11.79 -11.45 4.61
C GLU A 146 10.39 -11.60 4.02
N GLU A 147 10.31 -12.01 2.76
CA GLU A 147 9.05 -12.36 2.11
C GLU A 147 8.71 -13.81 2.47
N THR A 148 7.60 -14.02 3.19
CA THR A 148 7.17 -15.36 3.62
C THR A 148 5.64 -15.44 3.66
N ASP A 149 5.12 -16.64 3.42
CA ASP A 149 3.70 -16.90 3.62
C ASP A 149 3.36 -16.70 5.10
N LEU A 150 2.34 -15.90 5.35
CA LEU A 150 1.89 -15.52 6.69
C LEU A 150 0.41 -15.86 6.80
N PRO A 151 -0.04 -16.69 7.76
CA PRO A 151 -1.47 -16.82 8.04
C PRO A 151 -2.04 -15.49 8.56
N LEU A 152 -3.33 -15.21 8.36
CA LEU A 152 -3.93 -13.94 8.83
C LEU A 152 -3.80 -13.77 10.34
N ASP A 153 -3.91 -14.86 11.10
CA ASP A 153 -3.84 -14.90 12.57
C ASP A 153 -2.46 -14.51 13.13
N VAL A 154 -1.43 -14.36 12.30
CA VAL A 154 -0.14 -13.78 12.73
C VAL A 154 -0.34 -12.39 13.34
N LEU A 155 -1.38 -11.66 12.93
CA LEU A 155 -1.74 -10.34 13.48
C LEU A 155 -2.11 -10.39 14.97
N GLU A 156 -2.51 -11.55 15.48
CA GLU A 156 -2.87 -11.75 16.89
C GLU A 156 -1.62 -11.87 17.79
N SER A 157 -0.49 -12.31 17.22
CA SER A 157 0.74 -12.60 17.95
C SER A 157 1.93 -11.71 17.58
N ALA A 158 1.87 -10.98 16.46
CA ALA A 158 2.94 -10.08 16.04
C ALA A 158 3.29 -9.04 17.12
N ASP A 159 4.58 -8.77 17.31
CA ASP A 159 5.13 -7.80 18.24
C ASP A 159 4.84 -6.36 17.78
N GLU A 160 5.00 -6.12 16.48
CA GLU A 160 4.71 -4.84 15.83
C GLU A 160 4.07 -5.10 14.47
N VAL A 161 3.26 -4.16 14.00
CA VAL A 161 2.69 -4.18 12.64
C VAL A 161 2.94 -2.81 12.02
N PHE A 162 3.26 -2.78 10.74
CA PHE A 162 3.36 -1.52 10.00
C PHE A 162 2.89 -1.66 8.55
N LEU A 163 2.48 -0.53 7.98
CA LEU A 163 1.98 -0.42 6.61
C LEU A 163 3.00 0.29 5.74
N THR A 164 2.97 -0.01 4.44
CA THR A 164 3.72 0.76 3.45
C THR A 164 2.87 1.19 2.26
N SER A 165 3.08 2.42 1.79
CA SER A 165 2.54 2.95 0.53
C SER A 165 3.24 4.26 0.17
N THR A 166 3.14 4.73 -1.07
CA THR A 166 3.73 6.02 -1.51
C THR A 166 3.30 7.23 -0.67
N LEU A 167 2.17 7.15 0.04
CA LEU A 167 1.64 8.24 0.87
C LEU A 167 1.71 7.96 2.37
N ARG A 168 2.31 6.83 2.75
CA ARG A 168 2.51 6.41 4.14
C ARG A 168 3.99 6.20 4.46
N ASP A 169 4.82 6.06 3.43
CA ASP A 169 6.17 5.52 3.52
C ASP A 169 6.19 4.25 4.36
N VAL A 170 6.77 4.28 5.56
CA VAL A 170 6.58 3.28 6.61
C VAL A 170 5.73 3.91 7.71
N GLN A 171 4.55 3.35 7.98
CA GLN A 171 3.64 3.85 9.01
C GLN A 171 3.32 2.76 10.03
N ALA A 172 3.57 3.04 11.31
CA ALA A 172 3.29 2.09 12.38
C ALA A 172 1.79 1.82 12.52
N VAL A 173 1.44 0.64 13.03
CA VAL A 173 0.08 0.30 13.43
C VAL A 173 0.03 0.22 14.95
N HIS A 174 -0.78 1.07 15.57
CA HIS A 174 -0.99 1.10 17.02
C HIS A 174 -2.16 0.22 17.48
N ARG A 175 -3.05 -0.19 16.56
CA ARG A 175 -4.16 -1.08 16.87
C ARG A 175 -4.53 -1.94 15.66
N VAL A 176 -4.71 -3.24 15.90
CA VAL A 176 -5.29 -4.18 14.94
C VAL A 176 -6.57 -4.72 15.54
N ASP A 177 -7.70 -4.47 14.89
CA ASP A 177 -9.03 -4.79 15.44
C ASP A 177 -9.21 -4.20 16.85
N GLY A 178 -9.41 -5.04 17.87
CA GLY A 178 -9.49 -4.64 19.28
C GLY A 178 -8.16 -4.72 20.04
N ARG A 179 -7.07 -5.16 19.42
CA ARG A 179 -5.75 -5.38 20.06
C ARG A 179 -4.88 -4.14 19.90
N GLU A 180 -4.53 -3.51 21.02
CA GLU A 180 -3.55 -2.43 21.07
C GLU A 180 -2.12 -2.98 20.90
N LEU A 181 -1.33 -2.30 20.08
CA LEU A 181 0.09 -2.55 19.84
C LEU A 181 0.86 -1.34 20.37
N ALA A 182 1.43 -1.49 21.57
CA ALA A 182 2.18 -0.43 22.22
C ALA A 182 3.58 -0.93 22.62
N PRO A 183 4.64 -0.13 22.39
CA PRO A 183 4.64 1.18 21.74
C PRO A 183 4.45 1.10 20.21
N ALA A 184 3.85 2.14 19.61
CA ALA A 184 3.72 2.30 18.17
C ALA A 184 4.10 3.74 17.74
N PRO A 185 5.28 3.93 17.08
CA PRO A 185 6.15 2.89 16.55
C PRO A 185 6.90 2.13 17.65
N GLY A 186 7.00 0.81 17.49
CA GLY A 186 7.92 0.00 18.27
C GLY A 186 9.37 0.18 17.79
N PRO A 187 10.37 -0.37 18.50
CA PRO A 187 11.77 -0.15 18.18
C PRO A 187 12.16 -0.63 16.77
N VAL A 188 11.58 -1.73 16.28
CA VAL A 188 11.89 -2.28 14.95
C VAL A 188 11.25 -1.42 13.86
N THR A 189 9.98 -1.06 14.02
CA THR A 189 9.27 -0.16 13.09
C THR A 189 9.91 1.22 13.05
N ALA A 190 10.28 1.78 14.21
CA ALA A 190 10.96 3.08 14.28
C ALA A 190 12.30 3.06 13.54
N LYS A 191 13.04 1.94 13.58
CA LYS A 191 14.27 1.76 12.79
C LYS A 191 13.96 1.68 11.29
N ALA A 192 12.91 0.97 10.90
CA ALA A 192 12.46 0.88 9.51
C ALA A 192 12.04 2.24 8.95
N MET A 193 11.31 3.06 9.73
CA MET A 193 10.94 4.43 9.38
C MET A 193 12.18 5.28 9.10
N ARG A 194 13.14 5.31 10.03
CA ARG A 194 14.39 6.06 9.86
C ARG A 194 15.18 5.61 8.64
N ALA A 195 15.32 4.30 8.43
CA ALA A 195 16.02 3.77 7.26
C ALA A 195 15.33 4.22 5.96
N PHE A 196 14.00 4.14 5.90
CA PHE A 196 13.25 4.58 4.72
C PHE A 196 13.42 6.07 4.45
N ASP A 197 13.30 6.92 5.47
CA ASP A 197 13.48 8.37 5.36
C ASP A 197 14.89 8.73 4.86
N GLU A 198 15.93 8.11 5.42
CA GLU A 198 17.32 8.35 5.01
C GLU A 198 17.57 7.97 3.55
N HIS A 199 17.03 6.83 3.10
CA HIS A 199 17.21 6.36 1.74
C HIS A 199 16.40 7.19 0.73
N ALA A 200 15.13 7.51 1.05
CA ALA A 200 14.26 8.32 0.19
C ALA A 200 14.76 9.77 0.04
N ALA A 201 15.42 10.31 1.07
CA ALA A 201 16.06 11.62 0.99
C ALA A 201 17.29 11.63 0.07
N ARG A 202 18.01 10.51 -0.05
CA ARG A 202 19.22 10.38 -0.89
C ARG A 202 18.89 10.17 -2.37
N ASP A 203 17.85 9.39 -2.67
CA ASP A 203 17.45 9.09 -4.04
C ASP A 203 15.93 9.15 -4.19
N ARG A 204 15.46 10.08 -5.05
CA ARG A 204 14.04 10.33 -5.30
C ARG A 204 13.44 9.46 -6.41
N ASP A 205 14.27 8.75 -7.20
CA ASP A 205 13.81 7.80 -8.23
C ASP A 205 14.65 6.51 -8.16
N PRO A 206 14.64 5.80 -7.00
CA PRO A 206 15.46 4.63 -6.79
C PRO A 206 15.02 3.50 -7.72
N ARG A 207 15.98 2.95 -8.47
CA ARG A 207 15.69 1.84 -9.38
C ARG A 207 15.40 0.56 -8.59
N LEU A 208 14.21 0.01 -8.80
CA LEU A 208 13.95 -1.39 -8.51
C LEU A 208 14.69 -2.20 -9.59
N GLY A 209 15.90 -2.64 -9.26
CA GLY A 209 16.74 -3.49 -10.10
C GLY A 209 16.05 -4.74 -10.63
#